data_AF-A0A443S833-F1
#
_entry.id   AF-A0A443S833-F1
#
_cell.length_a   1.000
_cell.length_b   1.000
_cell.length_c   1.000
_cell.angle_alpha   90.00
_cell.angle_beta   90.00
_cell.angle_gamma   90.00
#
_symmetry.space_group_name_H-M   'P 1'
#
loop_
_entity.id
_entity.type
_entity.pdbx_description
1 polymer ?
#
loop_
_entity_poly.entity_id
_entity_poly.type
_entity_poly.pdbx_seq_one_letter_code
_entity_poly.pdbx_strand_id
1 'polypeptide(L)'
;MSLKIPFIIVINTAVKTHPGEHWVSLYVKENRKGIYFDSYGLPPLVPQIYAMINYYCISCKYNAITLQSTDKMSFTCGHYCILFSIYMCRNVSFKNFIYLFSKNTFLNDYIVSKIVNDKFYCSK
;
A
#
# COMPACT_ATOMS: atom_id res chain seq x y z
N MET A 1 -8.21 16.42 -13.09
CA MET A 1 -9.23 15.49 -12.56
C MET A 1 -9.02 15.40 -11.06
N SER A 2 -10.02 15.79 -10.25
CA SER A 2 -9.98 15.62 -8.80
C SER A 2 -10.65 14.30 -8.41
N LEU A 3 -10.06 13.57 -7.47
CA LEU A 3 -10.65 12.33 -6.95
C LEU A 3 -11.73 12.68 -5.92
N LYS A 4 -12.87 11.97 -5.95
CA LYS A 4 -13.93 12.10 -4.95
C LYS A 4 -13.56 11.27 -3.71
N ILE A 5 -13.62 11.89 -2.54
CA ILE A 5 -13.37 11.23 -1.25
C ILE A 5 -14.64 10.49 -0.79
N PRO A 6 -14.54 9.28 -0.18
CA PRO A 6 -13.31 8.54 0.13
C PRO A 6 -12.77 7.78 -1.09
N PHE A 7 -11.45 7.62 -1.16
CA PHE A 7 -10.81 6.85 -2.22
C PHE A 7 -9.57 6.11 -1.72
N ILE A 8 -9.26 4.99 -2.37
CA ILE A 8 -7.98 4.29 -2.27
C ILE A 8 -7.36 4.28 -3.66
N ILE A 9 -6.07 4.60 -3.74
CA ILE A 9 -5.31 4.59 -4.98
C ILE A 9 -4.00 3.84 -4.79
N VAL A 10 -3.65 2.99 -5.75
CA VAL A 10 -2.34 2.35 -5.86
C VAL A 10 -1.49 3.16 -6.83
N ILE A 11 -0.27 3.51 -6.41
CA ILE A 11 0.60 4.47 -7.08
C ILE A 11 1.94 3.79 -7.35
N ASN A 12 2.44 3.90 -8.56
CA ASN A 12 3.83 3.53 -8.85
C ASN A 12 4.75 4.69 -8.43
N THR A 13 5.86 4.40 -7.76
CA THR A 13 6.83 5.41 -7.34
C THR A 13 7.81 5.82 -8.44
N ALA A 14 7.94 5.02 -9.49
CA ALA A 14 8.79 5.37 -10.63
C ALA A 14 8.15 6.50 -11.46
N VAL A 15 9.02 7.33 -12.04
CA VAL A 15 8.61 8.33 -13.03
C VAL A 15 8.13 7.61 -14.29
N LYS A 16 7.13 8.15 -14.99
CA LYS A 16 6.50 7.53 -16.18
C LYS A 16 7.47 7.08 -17.29
N THR A 17 8.71 7.57 -17.28
CA THR A 17 9.77 7.27 -18.26
C THR A 17 10.61 6.04 -17.91
N HIS A 18 10.39 5.41 -16.76
CA HIS A 18 11.13 4.21 -16.32
C HIS A 18 10.16 3.03 -16.09
N PRO A 19 10.61 1.78 -16.33
CA PRO A 19 9.85 0.60 -15.93
C PRO A 19 9.55 0.68 -14.42
N GLY A 20 8.30 0.44 -14.04
CA GLY A 20 7.83 0.64 -12.66
C GLY A 20 8.66 -0.11 -11.63
N GLU A 21 9.07 0.56 -10.56
CA GLU A 21 10.02 0.02 -9.58
C GLU A 21 9.35 -0.44 -8.28
N HIS A 22 8.40 0.35 -7.77
CA HIS A 22 7.75 0.08 -6.48
C HIS A 22 6.33 0.61 -6.46
N TRP A 23 5.46 -0.08 -5.71
CA TRP A 23 4.04 0.21 -5.62
C TRP A 23 3.65 0.51 -4.18
N VAL A 24 2.92 1.61 -3.99
CA VAL A 24 2.45 2.11 -2.69
C VAL A 24 0.97 2.44 -2.76
N SER A 25 0.30 2.53 -1.61
CA SER A 25 -1.13 2.85 -1.55
C SER A 25 -1.40 4.12 -0.74
N LEU A 26 -2.37 4.91 -1.18
CA LEU A 26 -2.92 6.01 -0.40
C LEU A 26 -4.42 5.78 -0.21
N TYR A 27 -4.86 5.70 1.05
CA TYR A 27 -6.26 5.74 1.43
C TYR A 27 -6.60 7.11 2.01
N VAL A 28 -7.55 7.82 1.41
CA VAL A 28 -8.13 9.05 1.96
C VAL A 28 -9.55 8.80 2.44
N LYS A 29 -9.76 8.96 3.74
CA LYS A 29 -11.07 8.79 4.39
C LYS A 29 -11.95 10.02 4.20
N GLU A 30 -13.25 9.87 4.46
CA GLU A 30 -14.24 10.96 4.42
C GLU A 30 -13.82 12.20 5.22
N ASN A 31 -13.25 12.01 6.41
CA ASN A 31 -12.76 13.08 7.26
C ASN A 31 -11.38 13.63 6.86
N ARG A 32 -10.91 13.33 5.64
CA ARG A 32 -9.59 13.73 5.11
C ARG A 32 -8.40 13.25 5.96
N LYS A 33 -8.57 12.21 6.79
CA LYS A 33 -7.44 11.51 7.40
C LYS A 33 -6.90 10.48 6.41
N GLY A 34 -5.66 10.66 6.00
CA GLY A 34 -4.95 9.79 5.07
C GLY A 34 -4.22 8.63 5.75
N ILE A 35 -4.05 7.54 5.02
CA ILE A 35 -3.12 6.47 5.31
C ILE A 35 -2.30 6.22 4.04
N TYR A 36 -1.02 6.58 4.08
CA TYR A 36 -0.03 6.15 3.11
C TYR A 36 0.52 4.80 3.56
N PHE A 37 0.57 3.83 2.66
CA PHE A 37 1.07 2.49 2.95
C PHE A 37 2.16 2.13 1.96
N ASP A 38 3.29 1.71 2.53
CA ASP A 38 4.46 1.24 1.80
C ASP A 38 4.93 -0.05 2.47
N SER A 39 4.97 -1.16 1.75
CA SER A 39 5.37 -2.46 2.32
C SER A 39 6.82 -2.48 2.84
N TYR A 40 7.68 -1.54 2.44
CA TYR A 40 9.01 -1.36 3.00
C TYR A 40 9.05 -0.51 4.28
N GLY A 41 7.94 0.14 4.64
CA GLY A 41 7.86 0.97 5.84
C GLY A 41 8.48 2.36 5.70
N LEU A 42 8.62 2.84 4.46
CA LEU A 42 9.18 4.14 4.17
C LEU A 42 8.10 5.24 4.21
N PRO A 43 8.46 6.49 4.57
CA PRO A 43 7.56 7.63 4.39
C PRO A 43 7.35 7.93 2.89
N PRO A 44 6.40 8.80 2.51
CA PRO A 44 6.21 9.21 1.11
C PRO A 44 7.38 10.06 0.60
N LEU A 45 8.39 9.42 0.03
CA LEU A 45 9.63 10.07 -0.45
C LEU A 45 9.46 10.74 -1.83
N VAL A 46 8.48 10.32 -2.62
CA VAL A 46 8.24 10.86 -3.97
C VAL A 46 7.50 12.21 -3.86
N PRO A 47 8.06 13.32 -4.39
CA PRO A 47 7.47 14.66 -4.23
C PRO A 47 6.02 14.77 -4.71
N GLN A 48 5.66 14.08 -5.80
CA GLN A 48 4.32 14.08 -6.35
C GLN A 48 3.31 13.38 -5.42
N ILE A 49 3.74 12.30 -4.76
CA ILE A 49 2.91 11.60 -3.76
C ILE A 49 2.74 12.49 -2.53
N TYR A 50 3.80 13.15 -2.08
CA TYR A 50 3.74 14.10 -0.97
C TYR A 50 2.79 15.27 -1.28
N ALA A 51 2.86 15.85 -2.48
CA ALA A 51 1.95 16.90 -2.92
C ALA A 51 0.49 16.42 -2.95
N MET A 52 0.24 15.19 -3.42
CA MET A 52 -1.10 14.60 -3.42
C MET A 52 -1.63 14.40 -1.99
N ILE A 53 -0.79 13.94 -1.06
CA ILE A 53 -1.15 13.81 0.35
C ILE A 53 -1.55 15.17 0.93
N ASN A 54 -0.74 16.22 0.72
CA ASN A 54 -1.05 17.56 1.22
C ASN A 54 -2.33 18.15 0.61
N TYR A 55 -2.61 17.82 -0.66
CA TYR A 55 -3.82 18.28 -1.33
C TYR A 55 -5.08 17.63 -0.76
N TYR A 56 -5.07 16.30 -0.57
CA TYR A 56 -6.28 15.56 -0.17
C TYR A 56 -6.44 15.39 1.34
N CYS A 57 -5.36 15.38 2.12
CA CYS A 57 -5.39 15.02 3.54
C CYS A 57 -5.14 16.23 4.45
N ILE A 58 -5.85 16.27 5.59
CA ILE A 58 -5.55 17.20 6.70
C ILE A 58 -4.41 16.63 7.56
N SER A 59 -4.34 15.31 7.65
CA SER A 59 -3.24 14.57 8.29
C SER A 59 -3.10 13.22 7.60
N CYS A 60 -1.87 12.68 7.55
CA CYS A 60 -1.62 11.39 6.92
C CYS A 60 -0.70 10.54 7.81
N LYS A 61 -1.08 9.28 8.03
CA LYS A 61 -0.25 8.29 8.73
C LYS A 61 0.45 7.40 7.72
N TYR A 62 1.58 6.82 8.12
CA TYR A 62 2.23 5.75 7.38
C TYR A 62 2.71 4.65 8.32
N ASN A 63 3.00 3.46 7.78
CA ASN A 63 3.68 2.43 8.56
C ASN A 63 5.18 2.68 8.54
N ALA A 64 5.80 2.70 9.73
CA ALA A 64 7.24 2.82 9.89
C ALA A 64 7.89 1.46 10.21
N ILE A 65 7.33 0.38 9.66
CA ILE A 65 7.87 -0.98 9.80
C ILE A 65 7.91 -1.66 8.43
N THR A 66 9.01 -2.36 8.16
CA THR A 66 9.22 -3.16 6.95
C THR A 66 8.46 -4.47 7.06
N LEU A 67 7.51 -4.69 6.14
CA LEU A 67 6.66 -5.88 6.10
C LEU A 67 7.09 -6.86 5.02
N GLN A 68 7.56 -6.32 3.88
CA GLN A 68 8.04 -7.07 2.73
C GLN A 68 9.54 -7.33 2.81
N SER A 69 10.02 -8.43 2.20
CA SER A 69 11.45 -8.68 2.09
C SER A 69 12.14 -7.63 1.24
N THR A 70 13.29 -7.12 1.69
CA THR A 70 14.14 -6.20 0.91
C THR A 70 15.06 -6.94 -0.07
N ASP A 71 14.87 -8.25 -0.22
CA ASP A 71 15.53 -9.03 -1.25
C ASP A 71 15.15 -8.50 -2.64
N LYS A 72 16.13 -8.37 -3.54
CA LYS A 72 15.95 -7.84 -4.90
C LYS A 72 14.98 -8.68 -5.75
N MET A 73 14.70 -9.91 -5.36
CA MET A 73 13.79 -10.83 -6.04
C MET A 73 12.35 -10.77 -5.47
N SER A 74 12.10 -9.94 -4.45
CA SER A 74 10.74 -9.76 -3.92
C SER A 74 9.95 -8.75 -4.77
N PHE A 75 9.01 -9.25 -5.57
CA PHE A 75 8.13 -8.44 -6.43
C PHE A 75 6.70 -8.29 -5.86
N THR A 76 6.54 -8.40 -4.54
CA THR A 76 5.21 -8.52 -3.90
C THR A 76 4.57 -7.19 -3.48
N CYS A 77 5.23 -6.04 -3.63
CA CYS A 77 4.72 -4.74 -3.16
C CYS A 77 3.31 -4.40 -3.68
N GLY A 78 3.02 -4.75 -4.94
CA GLY A 78 1.68 -4.64 -5.51
C GLY A 78 0.63 -5.50 -4.78
N HIS A 79 0.97 -6.74 -4.43
CA HIS A 79 0.08 -7.62 -3.65
C HIS A 79 -0.21 -7.06 -2.26
N TYR A 80 0.80 -6.48 -1.59
CA TYR A 80 0.59 -5.78 -0.32
C TYR A 80 -0.37 -4.59 -0.48
N CYS A 81 -0.25 -3.81 -1.56
CA CYS A 81 -1.17 -2.71 -1.86
C CYS A 81 -2.62 -3.18 -2.04
N ILE A 82 -2.81 -4.28 -2.77
CA ILE A 82 -4.14 -4.89 -2.95
C ILE A 82 -4.70 -5.38 -1.61
N LEU A 83 -3.89 -6.10 -0.83
CA LEU A 83 -4.32 -6.60 0.47
C LEU A 83 -4.68 -5.45 1.42
N PHE A 84 -3.85 -4.41 1.51
CA PHE A 84 -4.14 -3.18 2.25
C PHE A 84 -5.49 -2.59 1.83
N SER A 85 -5.70 -2.42 0.51
CA SER A 85 -6.93 -1.84 -0.04
C SER A 85 -8.17 -2.62 0.38
N ILE A 86 -8.13 -3.95 0.29
CA ILE A 86 -9.23 -4.83 0.71
C ILE A 86 -9.56 -4.64 2.20
N TYR A 87 -8.53 -4.60 3.06
CA TYR A 87 -8.73 -4.46 4.50
C TYR A 87 -9.26 -3.08 4.88
N MET A 88 -8.79 -2.02 4.21
CA MET A 88 -9.31 -0.66 4.42
C MET A 88 -10.77 -0.53 3.97
N CYS A 89 -11.15 -1.11 2.82
CA CYS A 89 -12.53 -1.17 2.35
C CYS A 89 -13.45 -1.95 3.31
N ARG A 90 -12.90 -2.91 4.06
CA ARG A 90 -13.61 -3.68 5.09
C ARG A 90 -13.62 -3.00 6.46
N ASN A 91 -13.24 -1.71 6.53
CA ASN A 91 -13.17 -0.93 7.76
C ASN A 91 -12.26 -1.54 8.84
N VAL A 92 -11.29 -2.37 8.47
CA VAL A 92 -10.27 -2.83 9.41
C VAL A 92 -9.35 -1.67 9.74
N SER A 93 -9.07 -1.46 11.03
CA SER A 93 -8.17 -0.38 11.45
C SER A 93 -6.76 -0.61 10.89
N PHE A 94 -6.07 0.48 10.53
CA PHE A 94 -4.70 0.38 10.01
C PHE A 94 -3.76 -0.36 11.00
N LYS A 95 -3.92 -0.10 12.29
CA LYS A 95 -3.17 -0.79 13.35
C LYS A 95 -3.39 -2.31 13.31
N ASN A 96 -4.64 -2.76 13.19
CA ASN A 96 -4.97 -4.18 13.12
C ASN A 96 -4.46 -4.83 11.84
N PHE A 97 -4.52 -4.12 10.71
CA PHE A 97 -3.91 -4.58 9.47
C PHE A 97 -2.40 -4.82 9.64
N ILE A 98 -1.69 -3.87 10.26
CA ILE A 98 -0.25 -4.01 10.52
C ILE A 98 0.06 -5.20 11.46
N TYR A 99 -0.81 -5.50 12.43
CA TYR A 99 -0.63 -6.64 13.32
C TYR A 99 -0.84 -8.03 12.68
N LEU A 100 -1.31 -8.09 11.44
CA LEU A 100 -1.40 -9.37 10.71
C LEU A 100 -0.01 -9.92 10.34
N PHE A 101 0.99 -9.04 10.31
CA PHE A 101 2.31 -9.36 9.79
C PHE A 101 3.29 -9.74 10.90
N SER A 102 4.14 -10.70 10.58
CA SER A 102 5.24 -11.10 11.46
C SER A 102 6.51 -10.27 11.18
N LYS A 103 7.56 -10.45 11.98
CA LYS A 103 8.89 -9.92 11.67
C LYS A 103 9.60 -10.72 10.56
N ASN A 104 9.10 -11.90 10.20
CA ASN A 104 9.65 -12.71 9.12
C ASN A 104 9.07 -12.24 7.79
N THR A 105 9.81 -11.36 7.12
CA THR A 105 9.40 -10.73 5.86
C THR A 105 9.27 -11.71 4.70
N PHE A 106 10.08 -12.77 4.63
CA PHE A 106 9.93 -13.83 3.63
C PHE A 106 8.63 -14.62 3.80
N LEU A 107 8.28 -14.95 5.05
CA LEU A 107 7.01 -15.62 5.34
C LEU A 107 5.82 -14.70 5.02
N ASN A 108 5.93 -13.41 5.34
CA ASN A 108 4.90 -12.43 4.99
C ASN A 108 4.71 -12.38 3.45
N ASP A 109 5.80 -12.31 2.67
CA ASP A 109 5.74 -12.27 1.20
C ASP A 109 5.06 -13.51 0.62
N TYR A 110 5.41 -14.70 1.13
CA TYR A 110 4.77 -15.95 0.75
C TYR A 110 3.26 -15.92 1.06
N ILE A 111 2.86 -15.54 2.27
CA ILE A 111 1.46 -15.50 2.69
C ILE A 111 0.68 -14.48 1.87
N VAL A 112 1.20 -13.27 1.68
CA VAL A 112 0.53 -12.20 0.93
C VAL A 112 0.38 -12.59 -0.53
N SER A 113 1.44 -13.10 -1.16
CA SER A 113 1.38 -13.58 -2.54
C SER A 113 0.35 -14.69 -2.68
N LYS A 114 0.35 -15.66 -1.76
CA LYS A 114 -0.64 -16.75 -1.74
C LYS A 114 -2.07 -16.23 -1.59
N ILE A 115 -2.34 -15.35 -0.63
CA ILE A 115 -3.68 -14.79 -0.41
C ILE A 115 -4.20 -14.06 -1.65
N VAL A 116 -3.36 -13.23 -2.29
CA VAL A 116 -3.77 -12.46 -3.45
C VAL A 116 -3.96 -13.38 -4.66
N ASN A 117 -3.02 -14.28 -4.95
CA ASN A 117 -3.16 -15.19 -6.08
C ASN A 117 -4.33 -16.16 -5.90
N ASP A 118 -4.52 -16.77 -4.73
CA ASP A 118 -5.58 -17.74 -4.48
C ASP A 118 -6.98 -17.10 -4.51
N LYS A 119 -7.12 -15.85 -4.06
CA LYS A 119 -8.42 -15.14 -4.06
C LYS A 119 -8.79 -14.50 -5.40
N PHE A 120 -7.83 -14.31 -6.30
CA PHE A 120 -8.04 -13.65 -7.59
C PHE A 120 -7.80 -14.57 -8.80
N TYR A 121 -7.82 -15.89 -8.63
CA TYR A 121 -8.07 -16.80 -9.75
C TYR A 121 -9.47 -16.52 -10.32
N CYS A 122 -9.56 -15.68 -11.36
CA CYS A 122 -10.55 -15.92 -12.40
C CYS A 122 -10.17 -17.25 -13.05
N SER A 123 -11.06 -18.24 -12.97
CA SER A 123 -11.02 -19.40 -13.86
C SER A 123 -10.79 -18.88 -15.29
N LYS A 124 -9.68 -19.32 -15.91
CA LYS A 124 -9.48 -19.15 -17.35
C LYS A 124 -10.54 -19.93 -18.12
#